data_AF-A0A365T7Q0-F1
#
_entry.id   AF-A0A365T7Q0-F1
#
_cell.length_a   1.000
_cell.length_b   1.000
_cell.length_c   1.000
_cell.angle_alpha   90.00
_cell.angle_beta   90.00
_cell.angle_gamma   90.00
#
_symmetry.space_group_name_H-M   'P 1'
#
loop_
_entity.id
_entity.type
_entity.pdbx_description
1 polymer ?
#
loop_
_entity_poly.entity_id
_entity_poly.type
_entity_poly.pdbx_seq_one_letter_code
_entity_poly.pdbx_strand_id
1 'polypeptide(L)'
;MVDEEIFVDKLQYINQYTDELKQMRGQSQEQYLDDIVRQRAVERTLMNLVQACIDLAQHVRAAEDLSPDGTAKQEIQTVERPLVAHDFYF
;
A
#
# COMPACT_ATOMS: atom_id res chain seq x y z
N MET A 1 11.16 -13.79 12.39
CA MET A 1 10.89 -14.57 11.17
C MET A 1 9.57 -14.08 10.61
N VAL A 2 9.58 -13.64 9.34
CA VAL A 2 8.36 -13.19 8.67
C VAL A 2 7.40 -14.37 8.58
N ASP A 3 6.19 -14.19 9.07
CA ASP A 3 5.10 -15.12 8.74
C ASP A 3 4.77 -14.95 7.25
N GLU A 4 5.18 -15.93 6.46
CA GLU A 4 5.09 -15.90 5.00
C GLU A 4 3.64 -15.91 4.52
N GLU A 5 2.73 -16.55 5.25
CA GLU A 5 1.30 -16.59 4.94
C GLU A 5 0.70 -15.19 5.08
N ILE A 6 0.97 -14.51 6.21
CA ILE A 6 0.53 -13.12 6.44
C ILE A 6 1.12 -12.16 5.40
N PHE A 7 2.38 -12.38 5.00
CA PHE A 7 3.04 -11.54 3.99
C PHE A 7 2.39 -11.70 2.60
N VAL A 8 2.12 -12.93 2.18
CA VAL A 8 1.47 -13.24 0.90
C VAL A 8 0.05 -12.69 0.86
N ASP A 9 -0.73 -12.87 1.93
CA ASP A 9 -2.11 -12.36 2.02
C ASP A 9 -2.16 -10.85 1.86
N LYS A 10 -1.25 -10.12 2.53
CA LYS A 10 -1.17 -8.67 2.42
C LYS A 10 -0.82 -8.20 1.01
N LEU A 11 0.10 -8.90 0.32
CA LEU A 11 0.41 -8.61 -1.08
C LEU A 11 -0.79 -8.88 -2.00
N GLN A 12 -1.56 -9.93 -1.75
CA GLN A 12 -2.79 -10.20 -2.50
C GLN A 12 -3.81 -9.08 -2.32
N TYR A 13 -4.03 -8.59 -1.09
CA TYR A 13 -4.91 -7.45 -0.86
C TYR A 13 -4.43 -6.18 -1.58
N ILE A 14 -3.13 -5.89 -1.54
CA ILE A 14 -2.54 -4.74 -2.25
C ILE A 14 -2.80 -4.83 -3.76
N ASN A 15 -2.58 -6.01 -4.35
CA ASN A 15 -2.86 -6.24 -5.77
C ASN A 15 -4.35 -6.07 -6.09
N GLN A 16 -5.23 -6.65 -5.27
CA GLN A 16 -6.67 -6.53 -5.45
C GLN A 16 -7.12 -5.06 -5.44
N TYR A 17 -6.74 -4.28 -4.42
CA TYR A 17 -7.14 -2.87 -4.34
C TYR A 17 -6.55 -2.04 -5.49
N THR A 18 -5.33 -2.37 -5.93
CA THR A 18 -4.71 -1.73 -7.09
C THR A 18 -5.50 -2.00 -8.37
N ASP A 19 -5.97 -3.22 -8.57
CA ASP A 19 -6.77 -3.60 -9.74
C ASP A 19 -8.18 -3.01 -9.71
N GLU A 20 -8.83 -2.95 -8.55
CA GLU A 20 -10.09 -2.22 -8.35
C GLU A 20 -9.94 -0.74 -8.74
N LEU A 21 -8.85 -0.08 -8.30
CA LEU A 21 -8.56 1.31 -8.66
C LEU A 21 -8.33 1.48 -10.17
N LYS A 22 -7.66 0.53 -10.83
CA LYS A 22 -7.49 0.55 -12.30
C LYS A 22 -8.84 0.45 -13.02
N GLN A 23 -9.75 -0.40 -12.55
CA GLN A 23 -11.08 -0.58 -13.14
C GLN A 23 -11.95 0.68 -13.01
N MET A 24 -11.71 1.52 -11.99
CA MET A 24 -12.42 2.78 -11.79
C MET A 24 -11.87 3.95 -12.63
N ARG A 25 -10.78 3.75 -13.39
CA ARG A 25 -10.20 4.78 -14.28
C ARG A 25 -11.04 5.00 -15.54
N GLY A 26 -10.69 6.04 -16.31
CA GLY A 26 -11.21 6.27 -17.67
C GLY A 26 -12.40 7.22 -17.77
N GLN A 27 -12.71 7.96 -16.70
CA GLN A 27 -13.75 8.99 -16.71
C GLN A 27 -13.14 10.39 -16.80
N SER A 28 -13.92 11.34 -17.32
CA SER A 28 -13.56 12.76 -17.22
C SER A 28 -13.67 13.24 -15.77
N GLN A 29 -13.00 14.35 -15.45
CA GLN A 29 -13.08 14.96 -14.14
C GLN A 29 -14.53 15.34 -13.77
N GLU A 30 -15.31 15.89 -14.71
CA GLU A 30 -16.71 16.26 -14.49
C GLU A 30 -17.56 15.04 -14.15
N GLN A 31 -17.40 13.94 -14.88
CA GLN A 31 -18.11 12.68 -14.61
C GLN A 31 -17.75 12.10 -13.24
N TYR A 32 -16.49 12.23 -12.83
CA TYR A 32 -16.06 11.79 -11.51
C TYR A 32 -16.65 12.65 -10.39
N LEU A 33 -16.69 13.98 -10.56
CA LEU A 33 -17.20 14.92 -9.56
C LEU A 33 -18.72 14.85 -9.36
N ASP A 34 -19.48 14.40 -10.37
CA ASP A 34 -20.93 14.22 -10.28
C ASP A 34 -21.35 12.88 -9.63
N ASP A 35 -20.42 11.92 -9.51
CA ASP A 35 -20.68 10.59 -8.94
C ASP A 35 -20.06 10.42 -7.53
N ILE A 36 -20.83 10.82 -6.51
CA ILE A 36 -20.41 10.71 -5.10
C ILE A 36 -20.22 9.26 -4.63
N VAL A 37 -20.93 8.30 -5.23
CA VAL A 37 -20.82 6.88 -4.86
C VAL A 37 -19.47 6.36 -5.32
N ARG A 38 -19.09 6.68 -6.56
CA ARG A 38 -17.77 6.34 -7.09
C ARG A 38 -16.64 7.05 -6.36
N GLN A 39 -16.79 8.33 -6.02
CA GLN A 39 -15.79 9.04 -5.21
C GLN A 39 -15.52 8.32 -3.89
N ARG A 40 -16.59 7.95 -3.16
CA ARG A 40 -16.46 7.19 -1.92
C ARG A 40 -15.84 5.82 -2.12
N ALA A 41 -16.15 5.13 -3.22
CA ALA A 41 -15.54 3.85 -3.54
C ALA A 41 -14.03 4.01 -3.76
N VAL A 42 -13.61 4.98 -4.58
CA VAL A 42 -12.18 5.28 -4.83
C VAL A 42 -11.46 5.66 -3.55
N GLU A 43 -12.02 6.57 -2.75
CA GLU A 43 -11.44 7.01 -1.47
C GLU A 43 -11.28 5.84 -0.50
N ARG A 44 -12.30 4.98 -0.39
CA ARG A 44 -12.26 3.81 0.50
C ARG A 44 -11.24 2.78 0.04
N THR A 45 -11.16 2.50 -1.26
CA THR A 45 -10.17 1.56 -1.82
C THR A 45 -8.74 2.10 -1.64
N LEU A 46 -8.51 3.41 -1.83
CA LEU A 46 -7.22 4.04 -1.54
C LEU A 46 -6.84 3.93 -0.07
N MET A 47 -7.78 4.19 0.85
CA MET A 47 -7.54 4.06 2.29
C MET A 47 -7.18 2.62 2.67
N ASN A 48 -7.89 1.64 2.12
CA ASN A 48 -7.59 0.22 2.35
C ASN A 48 -6.22 -0.18 1.80
N LEU A 49 -5.85 0.31 0.61
CA LEU A 49 -4.54 0.07 0.01
C LEU A 49 -3.41 0.62 0.88
N VAL A 50 -3.51 1.88 1.31
CA VAL A 50 -2.51 2.49 2.20
C VAL A 50 -2.39 1.71 3.50
N GLN A 51 -3.50 1.30 4.11
CA GLN A 51 -3.48 0.50 5.34
C GLN A 51 -2.81 -0.87 5.13
N ALA A 52 -3.10 -1.55 4.02
CA ALA A 52 -2.47 -2.84 3.72
C ALA A 52 -0.93 -2.70 3.57
N CYS A 53 -0.45 -1.61 2.95
CA CYS A 53 0.98 -1.31 2.87
C CYS A 53 1.60 -1.03 4.26
N ILE A 54 0.90 -0.28 5.12
CA ILE A 54 1.36 0.00 6.50
C ILE A 54 1.49 -1.31 7.28
N ASP A 55 0.45 -2.15 7.25
CA ASP A 55 0.47 -3.40 7.99
C ASP A 55 1.56 -4.35 7.48
N LEU A 56 1.82 -4.36 6.17
CA LEU A 56 2.90 -5.16 5.56
C LEU A 56 4.27 -4.67 6.06
N ALA A 57 4.49 -3.36 6.05
CA ALA A 57 5.73 -2.76 6.54
C ALA A 57 5.95 -3.03 8.03
N GLN A 58 4.89 -2.99 8.84
CA GLN A 58 4.94 -3.32 10.26
C GLN A 58 5.27 -4.79 10.50
N HIS A 59 4.67 -5.70 9.70
CA HIS A 59 4.97 -7.14 9.77
C HIS A 59 6.43 -7.44 9.47
N VAL A 60 6.98 -6.87 8.40
CA VAL A 60 8.40 -7.01 8.04
C VAL A 60 9.30 -6.48 9.15
N ARG A 61 9.03 -5.29 9.71
CA ARG A 61 9.84 -4.72 10.80
C ARG A 61 9.82 -5.57 12.06
N ALA A 62 8.65 -6.06 12.47
CA ALA A 62 8.52 -6.93 13.64
C ALA A 62 9.29 -8.25 13.44
N ALA A 63 9.33 -8.76 12.22
CA ALA A 63 10.06 -9.97 11.90
C ALA A 63 11.60 -9.81 11.92
N GLU A 64 12.08 -8.59 11.67
CA GLU A 64 13.50 -8.19 11.60
C GLU A 64 14.01 -7.51 12.90
N ASP A 65 13.19 -7.50 13.98
CA ASP A 65 13.49 -6.84 15.27
C ASP A 65 13.88 -5.34 15.15
N LEU A 66 13.31 -4.67 14.14
CA LEU A 66 13.52 -3.25 13.91
C LEU A 66 12.56 -2.45 14.80
N SER A 67 13.08 -1.76 15.81
CA SER A 67 12.30 -0.88 16.71
C SER A 67 11.41 0.10 15.92
N PRO A 68 10.16 0.36 16.37
CA PRO A 68 9.24 1.24 15.65
C PRO A 68 9.75 2.69 15.70
N ASP A 69 10.22 3.20 14.56
CA ASP A 69 10.78 4.55 14.43
C ASP A 69 9.74 5.48 13.77
N GLY A 70 8.74 5.90 14.56
CA GLY A 70 7.85 7.01 14.21
C GLY A 70 6.53 6.70 13.47
N THR A 71 5.98 7.72 12.83
CA THR A 71 4.64 7.73 12.19
C THR A 71 4.58 6.93 10.89
N ALA A 72 3.38 6.55 10.43
CA ALA A 72 3.16 5.80 9.16
C ALA A 72 3.88 6.40 7.92
N LYS A 73 4.10 7.72 7.89
CA LYS A 73 4.88 8.37 6.83
C LYS A 73 6.37 8.02 6.91
N GLN A 74 6.94 7.99 8.11
CA GLN A 74 8.33 7.61 8.35
C GLN A 74 8.53 6.10 8.11
N GLU A 75 7.51 5.31 8.42
CA GLU A 75 7.48 3.88 8.16
C GLU A 75 7.62 3.51 6.66
N ILE A 76 7.01 4.30 5.76
CA ILE A 76 7.13 4.11 4.31
C ILE A 76 8.55 4.49 3.83
N GLN A 77 9.10 5.61 4.30
CA GLN A 77 10.42 6.11 3.91
C GLN A 77 11.57 5.18 4.33
N THR A 78 11.42 4.47 5.45
CA THR A 78 12.44 3.52 5.92
C THR A 78 12.50 2.25 5.05
N VAL A 79 11.38 1.83 4.45
CA VAL A 79 11.30 0.66 3.54
C VAL A 79 11.86 0.98 2.15
N GLU A 80 11.79 2.23 1.70
CA GLU A 80 12.40 2.67 0.43
C GLU A 80 13.95 2.54 0.45
N ARG A 81 14.58 2.70 1.61
CA ARG A 81 16.05 2.73 1.71
C ARG A 81 16.75 1.39 1.39
N PRO A 82 16.28 0.23 1.86
CA PRO A 82 16.87 -1.06 1.46
C PRO A 82 16.44 -1.54 0.06
N LEU A 83 15.29 -1.10 -0.47
CA LEU A 83 14.79 -1.58 -1.77
C LEU A 83 15.36 -0.81 -2.97
N VAL A 84 15.61 0.49 -2.86
CA VAL A 84 16.16 1.30 -3.97
C VAL A 84 17.70 1.18 -4.07
N ALA A 85 18.37 0.77 -2.98
CA ALA A 85 19.83 0.61 -2.98
C ALA A 85 20.31 -0.66 -3.71
N HIS A 86 19.43 -1.63 -3.98
CA HIS A 86 19.81 -2.88 -4.64
C HIS A 86 19.70 -2.81 -6.19
N ASP A 87 19.08 -1.78 -6.75
CA ASP A 87 18.87 -1.61 -8.21
C ASP A 87 19.83 -0.62 -8.88
N PHE A 88 20.89 -0.15 -8.21
CA PHE A 88 21.89 0.77 -8.78
C PHE A 88 23.32 0.21 -8.86
N TYR A 89 23.49 -1.10 -8.73
CA TYR A 89 24.73 -1.78 -9.13
C TYR A 89 24.45 -2.82 -10.21
N PHE A 90 24.20 -2.37 -11.44
CA PHE A 90 24.75 -2.90 -12.70
C PHE A 90 24.42 -1.94 -13.84
#